data_AF-A0A538B723-F1
#
_entry.id   AF-A0A538B723-F1
#
_cell.length_a   1.000
_cell.length_b   1.000
_cell.length_c   1.000
_cell.angle_alpha   90.00
_cell.angle_beta   90.00
_cell.angle_gamma   90.00
#
_symmetry.space_group_name_H-M   'P 1'
#
loop_
_entity.id
_entity.type
_entity.pdbx_description
1 polymer ?
#
loop_
_entity_poly.entity_id
_entity_poly.type
_entity_poly.pdbx_seq_one_letter_code
_entity_poly.pdbx_strand_id
1 'polypeptide(L)'
;MPLTLSSPIVAIDRKLALRRGGSRTKGPEAHTVLEEAFDITTVGELLHHYPRRYIDRSRVETIRGLQPGESATVIATVRRVAKRQTKR
;
A
#
# COMPACT_ATOMS: atom_id res chain seq x y z
N MET A 1 19.62 2.28 -17.79
CA MET A 1 19.34 3.71 -18.08
C MET A 1 18.99 4.39 -16.77
N PRO A 2 19.49 5.61 -16.51
CA PRO A 2 19.05 6.37 -15.33
C PRO A 2 17.57 6.74 -15.49
N LEU A 3 16.79 6.60 -14.41
CA LEU A 3 15.41 7.09 -14.36
C LEU A 3 15.42 8.61 -14.27
N THR A 4 14.62 9.26 -15.10
CA THR A 4 14.36 10.71 -15.06
C THR A 4 12.96 10.96 -14.53
N LEU A 5 12.66 12.19 -14.11
CA LEU A 5 11.31 12.57 -13.65
C LEU A 5 10.23 12.42 -14.74
N SER A 6 10.63 12.58 -16.01
CA SER A 6 9.78 12.35 -17.17
C SER A 6 9.67 10.88 -17.60
N SER A 7 10.42 9.98 -16.95
CA SER A 7 10.33 8.56 -17.27
C SER A 7 8.93 8.03 -16.91
N PRO A 8 8.38 7.11 -17.71
CA PRO A 8 7.11 6.46 -17.37
C PRO A 8 7.29 5.57 -16.14
N ILE A 9 6.22 5.41 -15.34
CA ILE A 9 6.25 4.59 -14.11
C ILE A 9 6.62 3.13 -14.40
N VAL A 10 6.31 2.64 -15.60
CA VAL A 10 6.68 1.29 -16.06
C VAL A 10 8.20 1.06 -16.07
N ALA A 11 9.00 2.12 -16.18
CA ALA A 11 10.45 2.04 -16.18
C ALA A 11 11.08 1.83 -14.80
N ILE A 12 10.37 2.12 -13.68
CA ILE A 12 10.90 2.03 -12.31
C ILE A 12 11.33 0.60 -11.99
N ASP A 13 10.41 -0.34 -12.16
CA ASP A 13 10.62 -1.77 -11.97
C ASP A 13 9.47 -2.54 -12.63
N ARG A 14 9.78 -3.43 -13.58
CA ARG A 14 8.79 -4.20 -14.35
C ARG A 14 7.91 -5.08 -13.45
N LYS A 15 8.47 -5.64 -12.37
CA LYS A 15 7.75 -6.52 -11.45
C LYS A 15 6.75 -5.72 -10.60
N LEU A 16 7.09 -4.49 -10.25
CA LEU A 16 6.22 -3.60 -9.50
C LEU A 16 5.12 -3.00 -10.39
N ALA A 17 5.47 -2.48 -11.56
CA ALA A 17 4.55 -1.81 -12.48
C ALA A 17 3.46 -2.75 -13.04
N LEU A 18 3.81 -4.02 -13.26
CA LEU A 18 2.89 -5.05 -13.75
C LEU A 18 2.19 -5.82 -12.61
N ARG A 19 2.38 -5.41 -11.35
CA ARG A 19 1.76 -6.09 -10.22
C ARG A 19 0.25 -6.00 -10.33
N ARG A 20 -0.42 -7.15 -10.35
CA ARG A 20 -1.88 -7.22 -10.30
C ARG A 20 -2.34 -7.52 -8.87
N GLY A 21 -3.12 -6.62 -8.29
CA GLY A 21 -3.72 -6.77 -6.96
C GLY A 21 -5.00 -7.62 -6.98
N GLY A 22 -5.45 -8.10 -5.82
CA GLY A 22 -6.74 -8.79 -5.67
C GLY A 22 -6.64 -10.19 -5.05
N SER A 23 -7.55 -10.52 -4.13
CA SER A 23 -7.52 -11.78 -3.37
C SER A 23 -8.24 -12.95 -4.07
N ARG A 24 -9.23 -12.68 -4.93
CA ARG A 24 -10.00 -13.72 -5.67
C ARG A 24 -9.85 -13.59 -7.17
N THR A 25 -9.88 -12.37 -7.69
CA THR A 25 -9.65 -12.03 -9.09
C THR A 25 -8.49 -11.04 -9.16
N LYS A 26 -7.53 -11.27 -10.05
CA LYS A 26 -6.46 -10.31 -10.30
C LYS A 26 -7.04 -9.12 -11.06
N GLY A 27 -6.91 -7.93 -10.48
CA GLY A 27 -7.27 -6.67 -11.11
C GLY A 27 -6.28 -6.26 -12.21
N PRO A 28 -6.49 -5.08 -12.81
CA PRO A 28 -5.57 -4.51 -13.78
C PRO A 28 -4.17 -4.29 -13.20
N GLU A 29 -3.23 -3.98 -14.08
CA GLU A 29 -1.84 -3.75 -13.69
C GLU A 29 -1.71 -2.48 -12.86
N ALA A 30 -0.74 -2.45 -11.95
CA ALA A 30 -0.61 -1.36 -10.98
C ALA A 30 -0.46 0.01 -11.65
N HIS A 31 0.27 0.11 -12.76
CA HIS A 31 0.41 1.37 -13.49
C HIS A 31 -0.94 1.87 -14.07
N THR A 32 -1.77 0.97 -14.60
CA THR A 32 -3.10 1.31 -15.12
C THR A 32 -4.01 1.82 -14.00
N VAL A 33 -3.94 1.22 -12.82
CA VAL A 33 -4.71 1.70 -11.65
C VAL A 33 -4.26 3.09 -11.22
N LEU A 34 -2.95 3.36 -11.25
CA LEU A 34 -2.41 4.67 -10.90
C LEU A 34 -2.82 5.76 -11.89
N GLU A 35 -2.84 5.42 -13.17
CA GLU A 35 -3.32 6.29 -14.25
C GLU A 35 -4.82 6.57 -14.09
N GLU A 36 -5.67 5.53 -14.01
CA GLU A 36 -7.12 5.68 -13.94
C GLU A 36 -7.62 6.38 -12.67
N ALA A 37 -7.00 6.12 -11.52
CA ALA A 37 -7.49 6.61 -10.23
C ALA A 37 -6.87 7.93 -9.78
N PHE A 38 -5.63 8.22 -10.21
CA PHE A 38 -4.85 9.35 -9.70
C PHE A 38 -4.19 10.19 -10.79
N ASP A 39 -4.37 9.85 -12.08
CA ASP A 39 -3.76 10.52 -13.23
C ASP A 39 -2.22 10.54 -13.14
N ILE A 40 -1.63 9.46 -12.63
CA ILE A 40 -0.18 9.33 -12.43
C ILE A 40 0.40 8.41 -13.50
N THR A 41 1.21 8.98 -14.40
CA THR A 41 1.84 8.31 -15.55
C THR A 41 3.37 8.38 -15.50
N THR A 42 3.93 9.42 -14.87
CA THR A 42 5.37 9.67 -14.78
C THR A 42 5.94 9.44 -13.38
N VAL A 43 7.25 9.20 -13.28
CA VAL A 43 7.96 9.10 -12.00
C VAL A 43 7.82 10.42 -11.21
N GLY A 44 7.85 11.56 -11.89
CA GLY A 44 7.67 12.88 -11.27
C GLY A 44 6.31 13.01 -10.59
N GLU A 45 5.23 12.67 -11.27
CA GLU A 45 3.87 12.68 -10.70
C GLU A 45 3.75 11.75 -9.49
N LEU A 46 4.36 10.56 -9.56
CA LEU A 46 4.31 9.59 -8.47
C LEU A 46 5.00 10.13 -7.21
N LEU A 47 6.15 10.79 -7.36
CA LEU A 47 6.88 11.36 -6.24
C LEU A 47 6.18 12.59 -5.62
N HIS A 48 5.42 13.33 -6.42
CA HIS A 48 4.63 14.47 -5.96
C HIS A 48 3.21 14.08 -5.50
N HIS A 49 2.86 12.80 -5.53
CA HIS A 49 1.61 12.29 -4.96
C HIS A 49 1.73 12.17 -3.43
N TYR A 50 1.58 13.30 -2.75
CA TYR A 50 1.67 13.36 -1.30
C TYR A 50 0.44 12.73 -0.62
N PRO A 51 0.63 11.90 0.42
CA PRO A 51 -0.46 11.41 1.25
C PRO A 51 -1.32 12.55 1.82
N ARG A 52 -2.65 12.43 1.70
CA ARG A 52 -3.61 13.40 2.26
C ARG A 52 -3.46 13.58 3.77
N ARG A 53 -3.12 12.49 4.48
CA ARG A 53 -2.85 12.49 5.92
C ARG A 53 -1.70 11.54 6.19
N TYR A 54 -0.66 12.06 6.81
CA TYR A 54 0.37 11.21 7.40
C TYR A 54 -0.16 10.65 8.71
N ILE A 55 -0.14 9.33 8.83
CA ILE A 55 -0.40 8.68 10.11
C ILE A 55 0.91 8.76 10.89
N ASP A 56 0.90 9.56 11.95
CA ASP A 56 2.00 9.59 12.91
C ASP A 56 2.01 8.29 13.72
N ARG A 57 3.07 7.51 13.59
CA ARG A 57 3.29 6.24 14.31
C ARG A 57 4.38 6.36 15.39
N SER A 58 4.75 7.58 15.77
CA SER A 58 5.76 7.83 16.80
C SER A 58 5.37 7.28 18.18
N ARG A 59 4.08 7.19 18.48
CA ARG A 59 3.56 6.57 19.71
C ARG A 59 3.26 5.10 19.49
N VAL A 60 4.24 4.25 19.79
CA VAL A 60 4.04 2.81 19.92
C VAL A 60 3.60 2.53 21.35
N GLU A 61 2.29 2.41 21.54
CA GLU A 61 1.73 1.93 22.81
C GLU A 61 1.71 0.40 22.83
N THR A 62 2.03 -0.19 23.98
CA THR A 62 1.89 -1.65 24.14
C THR A 62 0.42 -2.00 24.31
N ILE A 63 0.01 -3.20 23.86
CA ILE A 63 -1.40 -3.66 23.99
C ILE A 63 -1.93 -3.54 25.43
N ARG A 64 -1.05 -3.66 26.44
CA ARG A 64 -1.42 -3.58 27.86
C ARG A 64 -1.83 -2.18 28.32
N GLY A 65 -1.39 -1.12 27.62
CA GLY A 65 -1.66 0.27 27.97
C GLY A 65 -2.96 0.84 27.37
N LEU A 66 -3.58 0.12 26.43
CA LEU A 66 -4.70 0.66 25.64
C LEU A 66 -6.02 0.66 26.39
N GLN A 67 -6.78 1.75 26.24
CA GLN A 67 -8.16 1.82 26.72
C GLN A 67 -9.16 1.32 25.65
N PRO A 68 -10.32 0.76 26.05
CA PRO A 68 -11.37 0.39 25.10
C PRO A 68 -11.81 1.59 24.25
N GLY A 69 -11.79 1.43 22.93
CA GLY A 69 -12.14 2.48 21.96
C GLY A 69 -10.95 3.27 21.41
N GLU A 70 -9.74 3.04 21.93
CA GLU A 70 -8.52 3.68 21.45
C GLU A 70 -7.90 2.94 20.25
N SER A 71 -7.50 3.70 19.23
CA SER A 71 -6.76 3.16 18.09
C SER A 71 -5.26 3.29 18.33
N ALA A 72 -4.53 2.17 18.34
CA ALA A 72 -3.09 2.17 18.52
C ALA A 72 -2.35 1.29 17.52
N THR A 73 -1.07 1.61 17.30
CA THR A 73 -0.15 0.82 16.48
C THR A 73 0.72 -0.02 17.40
N VAL A 74 0.64 -1.34 17.28
CA VAL A 74 1.39 -2.28 18.12
C VAL A 74 2.44 -3.01 17.29
N ILE A 75 3.63 -3.20 17.85
CA ILE A 75 4.67 -4.07 17.28
C ILE A 75 4.59 -5.41 18.01
N ALA A 76 4.30 -6.49 17.28
CA ALA A 76 4.15 -7.82 17.86
C ALA A 76 4.57 -8.93 16.88
N THR A 77 4.92 -10.09 17.42
CA THR A 77 5.24 -11.29 16.63
C THR A 77 3.96 -12.09 16.34
N VAL A 78 3.70 -12.34 15.05
CA VAL A 78 2.57 -13.19 14.63
C VAL A 78 2.88 -14.66 14.93
N ARG A 79 2.16 -15.27 15.88
CA ARG A 79 2.31 -16.71 16.22
C ARG A 79 1.45 -17.64 15.37
N ARG A 80 0.24 -17.22 15.00
CA ARG A 80 -0.72 -18.05 14.24
C ARG A 80 -1.67 -17.16 13.45
N VAL A 81 -2.00 -17.60 12.24
CA VAL A 81 -3.08 -17.03 11.42
C VAL A 81 -4.11 -18.13 11.18
N ALA A 82 -5.38 -17.87 11.47
CA ALA A 82 -6.48 -18.79 11.20
C ALA A 82 -7.62 -18.06 10.50
N LYS A 83 -8.17 -18.66 9.45
CA LYS A 83 -9.31 -18.13 8.70
C LYS A 83 -10.50 -19.07 8.89
N ARG A 84 -11.56 -18.59 9.52
CA ARG A 84 -12.82 -19.35 9.64
C ARG A 84 -13.66 -19.08 8.40
N GLN A 85 -13.83 -20.10 7.55
CA GLN A 85 -14.76 -20.04 6.42
C GLN A 85 -16.09 -20.59 6.91
N THR A 86 -17.10 -19.73 7.00
CA THR A 86 -18.49 -20.19 7.17
C THR A 86 -18.91 -20.82 5.84
N LYS A 87 -19.21 -22.11 5.82
CA LYS A 87 -19.75 -22.77 4.62
C LYS A 87 -21.06 -22.07 4.24
N ARG A 88 -21.17 -21.67 2.97
CA ARG A 88 -22.45 -21.36 2.33
C ARG A 88 -23.05 -22.65 1.80
#